data_AF-A0A7C0XSD4-F1
#
_entry.id   AF-A0A7C0XSD4-F1
#
_cell.length_a   1.000
_cell.length_b   1.000
_cell.length_c   1.000
_cell.angle_alpha   90.00
_cell.angle_beta   90.00
_cell.angle_gamma   90.00
#
_symmetry.space_group_name_H-M   'P 1'
#
loop_
_entity.id
_entity.type
_entity.pdbx_description
1 polymer ?
#
loop_
_entity_poly.entity_id
_entity_poly.type
_entity_poly.pdbx_seq_one_letter_code
_entity_poly.pdbx_strand_id
1 'polypeptide(L)'
;MDLEIKDIPEELKKLEDNRALILLVELMGFLHDVGKLSENRKEHHRRYEDDVKSGIVPNSIKIVFEEEFGNLLNDRIAQYIIEKVKECKIKGFQRHHTGDNYKGYWPENWIEEIINLSDNKDSSEDRGKAANQQDDYIASVFGKEEELEKERFDKEREKFYHELQRSVGKLHRLERQPLSLGEWEEFHTKIKETIRKYFSNTLAETRRAANDITLFDHSYMTGSISKALVGKAITRNNIERFALQIIRRKAEEDFEHFEAECDLEWLIVSFDGLGFISQGTNLLDLRGRTCLIESIREEIKSLLEVKYPLGNCIYEDENNLCFLTVPINGESFDYIKEQIWKIFNEETKGLLIPVIKKSPELRYYGEVLIKLKKEAEKESQQNFIGDTSNFKPKWIEEWRT
;
A
#
# COMPACT_ATOMS: atom_id res chain seq x y z
N MET A 1 -18.49 31.82 1.33
CA MET A 1 -17.39 32.32 2.18
C MET A 1 -16.13 31.71 1.59
N ASP A 2 -15.24 32.52 1.05
CA ASP A 2 -14.03 32.06 0.34
C ASP A 2 -13.23 31.16 1.29
N LEU A 3 -13.20 29.86 0.99
CA LEU A 3 -12.29 28.92 1.63
C LEU A 3 -10.90 29.35 1.21
N GLU A 4 -10.15 29.98 2.12
CA GLU A 4 -8.73 30.25 1.94
C GLU A 4 -8.08 29.00 1.34
N ILE A 5 -7.41 29.16 0.20
CA ILE A 5 -6.55 28.14 -0.36
C ILE A 5 -5.42 27.98 0.66
N LYS A 6 -5.59 27.06 1.62
CA LYS A 6 -4.50 26.65 2.49
C LYS A 6 -3.42 26.05 1.60
N ASP A 7 -2.21 26.57 1.74
CA ASP A 7 -1.03 25.97 1.13
C ASP A 7 -0.91 24.50 1.59
N ILE A 8 -0.43 23.63 0.69
CA ILE A 8 -0.23 22.22 0.99
C ILE A 8 0.91 22.12 2.02
N PRO A 9 0.69 21.46 3.19
CA PRO A 9 1.74 21.25 4.18
C PRO A 9 2.99 20.59 3.62
N GLU A 10 4.16 20.94 4.14
CA GLU A 10 5.47 20.54 3.59
C GLU A 10 5.63 19.01 3.47
N GLU A 11 5.19 18.24 4.46
CA GLU A 11 5.28 16.76 4.43
C GLU A 11 4.44 16.19 3.28
N LEU A 12 3.21 16.67 3.11
CA LEU A 12 2.33 16.23 2.02
C LEU A 12 2.90 16.65 0.67
N LYS A 13 3.50 17.84 0.60
CA LYS A 13 4.13 18.32 -0.63
C LYS A 13 5.33 17.45 -1.01
N LYS A 14 6.18 17.07 -0.06
CA LYS A 14 7.28 16.12 -0.29
C LYS A 14 6.78 14.76 -0.80
N LEU A 15 5.69 14.23 -0.26
CA LEU A 15 5.10 12.97 -0.73
C LEU A 15 4.54 13.11 -2.15
N GLU A 16 3.82 14.19 -2.44
CA GLU A 16 3.31 14.49 -3.78
C GLU A 16 4.43 14.64 -4.82
N ASP A 17 5.48 15.40 -4.49
CA ASP A 17 6.60 15.69 -5.40
C ASP A 17 7.47 14.45 -5.66
N ASN A 18 7.41 13.45 -4.78
CA ASN A 18 8.12 12.19 -4.93
C ASN A 18 7.19 11.00 -5.22
N ARG A 19 5.94 11.26 -5.64
CA ARG A 19 4.91 10.23 -5.89
C ARG A 19 5.38 9.10 -6.78
N ALA A 20 6.07 9.44 -7.88
CA ALA A 20 6.56 8.45 -8.83
C ALA A 20 7.49 7.43 -8.15
N LEU A 21 8.46 7.88 -7.34
CA LEU A 21 9.34 6.98 -6.60
C LEU A 21 8.55 6.13 -5.61
N ILE A 22 7.66 6.74 -4.83
CA ILE A 22 6.91 6.04 -3.77
C ILE A 22 6.04 4.92 -4.35
N LEU A 23 5.33 5.18 -5.46
CA LEU A 23 4.50 4.18 -6.15
C LEU A 23 5.33 3.10 -6.86
N LEU A 24 6.56 3.40 -7.31
CA LEU A 24 7.45 2.37 -7.85
C LEU A 24 8.05 1.48 -6.75
N VAL A 25 8.37 2.04 -5.57
CA VAL A 25 8.82 1.24 -4.42
C VAL A 25 7.69 0.36 -3.89
N GLU A 26 6.46 0.86 -3.87
CA GLU A 26 5.28 0.03 -3.62
C GLU A 26 5.18 -1.13 -4.62
N LEU A 27 5.30 -0.86 -5.92
CA LEU A 27 5.31 -1.90 -6.95
C LEU A 27 6.40 -2.94 -6.66
N MET A 28 7.59 -2.53 -6.24
CA MET A 28 8.65 -3.47 -5.85
C MET A 28 8.20 -4.35 -4.69
N GLY A 29 7.59 -3.79 -3.64
CA GLY A 29 7.04 -4.57 -2.53
C GLY A 29 5.89 -5.49 -2.95
N PHE A 30 5.03 -5.10 -3.89
CA PHE A 30 4.02 -6.00 -4.45
C PHE A 30 4.60 -7.16 -5.26
N LEU A 31 5.80 -7.01 -5.81
CA LEU A 31 6.43 -8.01 -6.69
C LEU A 31 7.50 -8.86 -6.01
N HIS A 32 7.95 -8.49 -4.81
CA HIS A 32 9.12 -9.05 -4.13
C HIS A 32 9.15 -10.58 -4.18
N ASP A 33 7.99 -11.21 -3.94
CA ASP A 33 7.81 -12.65 -3.88
C ASP A 33 7.02 -13.24 -5.06
N VAL A 34 6.98 -12.58 -6.22
CA VAL A 34 6.30 -13.08 -7.44
C VAL A 34 6.73 -14.52 -7.80
N GLY A 35 7.96 -14.90 -7.47
CA GLY A 35 8.47 -16.25 -7.69
C GLY A 35 7.77 -17.35 -6.88
N LYS A 36 7.02 -17.01 -5.82
CA LYS A 36 6.18 -17.96 -5.06
C LYS A 36 4.96 -18.42 -5.87
N LEU A 37 4.58 -17.70 -6.93
CA LEU A 37 3.61 -18.18 -7.93
C LEU A 37 4.29 -19.21 -8.86
N SER A 38 4.80 -20.29 -8.31
CA SER A 38 5.56 -21.35 -8.99
C SER A 38 5.27 -22.68 -8.33
N GLU A 39 5.29 -23.77 -9.10
CA GLU A 39 5.19 -25.12 -8.52
C GLU A 39 6.37 -25.38 -7.57
N ASN A 40 7.58 -25.02 -8.01
CA ASN A 40 8.78 -25.03 -7.17
C ASN A 40 8.96 -23.69 -6.44
N ARG A 41 8.44 -23.61 -5.20
CA ARG A 41 8.51 -22.41 -4.36
C ARG A 41 9.87 -22.20 -3.67
N LYS A 42 10.71 -23.24 -3.56
CA LYS A 42 11.99 -23.13 -2.82
C LYS A 42 12.99 -22.19 -3.48
N GLU A 43 12.86 -21.98 -4.78
CA GLU A 43 13.74 -21.12 -5.59
C GLU A 43 13.03 -19.81 -6.02
N HIS A 44 12.01 -19.37 -5.29
CA HIS A 44 11.22 -18.18 -5.63
C HIS A 44 12.08 -16.93 -5.85
N HIS A 45 13.08 -16.70 -5.00
CA HIS A 45 13.97 -15.54 -5.06
C HIS A 45 14.65 -15.34 -6.43
N ARG A 46 15.00 -16.43 -7.14
CA ARG A 46 15.64 -16.37 -8.46
C ARG A 46 14.67 -16.51 -9.64
N ARG A 47 13.41 -16.83 -9.37
CA ARG A 47 12.45 -17.28 -10.40
C ARG A 47 12.23 -16.25 -11.50
N TYR A 48 12.11 -14.97 -11.15
CA TYR A 48 11.97 -13.90 -12.17
C TYR A 48 13.19 -13.84 -13.10
N GLU A 49 14.41 -14.04 -12.60
CA GLU A 49 15.60 -14.04 -13.47
C GLU A 49 15.60 -15.23 -14.44
N ASP A 50 15.17 -16.39 -13.96
CA ASP A 50 15.04 -17.59 -14.78
C ASP A 50 13.95 -17.41 -15.85
N ASP A 51 12.84 -16.74 -15.53
CA ASP A 51 11.78 -16.40 -16.48
C ASP A 51 12.24 -15.36 -17.51
N VAL A 52 13.07 -14.38 -17.13
CA VAL A 52 13.71 -13.44 -18.08
C VAL A 52 14.63 -14.19 -19.04
N LYS A 53 15.49 -15.10 -18.53
CA LYS A 53 16.39 -15.92 -19.37
C LYS A 53 15.62 -16.84 -20.32
N SER A 54 14.46 -17.34 -19.87
CA SER A 54 13.59 -18.24 -20.64
C SER A 54 12.68 -17.51 -21.63
N GLY A 55 12.70 -16.16 -21.65
CA GLY A 55 11.88 -15.36 -22.55
C GLY A 55 10.39 -15.30 -22.19
N ILE A 56 10.03 -15.69 -20.95
CA ILE A 56 8.65 -15.67 -20.44
C ILE A 56 8.23 -14.24 -20.09
N VAL A 57 9.16 -13.45 -19.52
CA VAL A 57 8.88 -12.04 -19.17
C VAL A 57 8.83 -11.18 -20.43
N PRO A 58 7.72 -10.45 -20.70
CA PRO A 58 7.62 -9.57 -21.84
C PRO A 58 8.73 -8.50 -21.87
N ASN A 59 9.29 -8.24 -23.05
CA ASN A 59 10.38 -7.29 -23.24
C ASN A 59 10.08 -5.88 -22.68
N SER A 60 8.84 -5.39 -22.76
CA SER A 60 8.50 -4.08 -22.22
C SER A 60 8.55 -4.01 -20.70
N ILE A 61 8.28 -5.11 -19.99
CA ILE A 61 8.49 -5.18 -18.54
C ILE A 61 9.98 -5.17 -18.26
N LYS A 62 10.73 -6.04 -18.95
CA LYS A 62 12.19 -6.16 -18.79
C LYS A 62 12.88 -4.80 -18.93
N ILE A 63 12.57 -4.05 -19.98
CA ILE A 63 13.15 -2.73 -20.24
C ILE A 63 12.90 -1.80 -19.06
N VAL A 64 11.65 -1.67 -18.61
CA VAL A 64 11.30 -0.78 -17.49
C VAL A 64 11.94 -1.24 -16.19
N PHE A 65 12.05 -2.55 -15.95
CA PHE A 65 12.57 -3.08 -14.70
C PHE A 65 14.10 -3.00 -14.60
N GLU A 66 14.80 -3.05 -15.73
CA GLU A 66 16.27 -2.93 -15.81
C GLU A 66 16.75 -1.47 -15.88
N GLU A 67 15.83 -0.53 -16.13
CA GLU A 67 16.13 0.89 -16.19
C GLU A 67 16.46 1.46 -14.81
N GLU A 68 17.45 2.33 -14.79
CA GLU A 68 17.89 3.04 -13.60
C GLU A 68 16.90 4.14 -13.23
N PHE A 69 16.59 4.29 -11.94
CA PHE A 69 15.71 5.36 -11.47
C PHE A 69 16.25 6.75 -11.86
N GLY A 70 17.57 6.90 -12.00
CA GLY A 70 18.18 8.11 -12.54
C GLY A 70 17.63 8.51 -13.91
N ASN A 71 17.48 7.53 -14.80
CA ASN A 71 16.96 7.74 -16.15
C ASN A 71 15.43 7.74 -16.18
N LEU A 72 14.82 6.80 -15.47
CA LEU A 72 13.36 6.60 -15.47
C LEU A 72 12.63 7.76 -14.78
N LEU A 73 13.16 8.24 -13.64
CA LEU A 73 12.55 9.30 -12.85
C LEU A 73 13.13 10.67 -13.14
N ASN A 74 14.43 10.79 -13.48
CA ASN A 74 15.06 12.06 -13.88
C ASN A 74 14.62 13.27 -13.01
N ASP A 75 13.98 14.28 -13.60
CA ASP A 75 13.46 15.50 -12.98
C ASP A 75 12.02 15.37 -12.43
N ARG A 76 11.48 14.14 -12.34
CA ARG A 76 10.13 13.84 -11.83
C ARG A 76 10.07 13.70 -10.31
N ILE A 77 11.21 13.74 -9.64
CA ILE A 77 11.34 13.70 -8.18
C ILE A 77 12.34 14.75 -7.72
N ALA A 78 12.41 15.01 -6.42
CA ALA A 78 13.31 16.03 -5.89
C ALA A 78 14.80 15.69 -6.14
N GLN A 79 15.60 16.69 -6.52
CA GLN A 79 17.00 16.49 -6.95
C GLN A 79 17.89 15.85 -5.85
N TYR A 80 17.64 16.18 -4.58
CA TYR A 80 18.42 15.56 -3.49
C TYR A 80 18.06 14.07 -3.28
N ILE A 81 16.88 13.65 -3.74
CA ILE A 81 16.44 12.24 -3.71
C ILE A 81 17.00 11.49 -4.91
N ILE A 82 16.96 12.06 -6.12
CA ILE A 82 17.45 11.37 -7.33
C ILE A 82 18.90 10.93 -7.16
N GLU A 83 19.76 11.76 -6.55
CA GLU A 83 21.16 11.41 -6.27
C GLU A 83 21.32 10.16 -5.39
N LYS A 84 20.36 9.91 -4.49
CA LYS A 84 20.36 8.78 -3.56
C LYS A 84 19.72 7.52 -4.17
N VAL A 85 19.01 7.63 -5.29
CA VAL A 85 18.31 6.50 -5.92
C VAL A 85 18.74 6.23 -7.36
N LYS A 86 19.60 7.05 -7.95
CA LYS A 86 19.87 7.02 -9.40
C LYS A 86 20.25 5.64 -9.95
N GLU A 87 20.97 4.82 -9.17
CA GLU A 87 21.41 3.47 -9.56
C GLU A 87 20.41 2.36 -9.18
N CYS A 88 19.35 2.69 -8.44
CA CYS A 88 18.30 1.75 -8.07
C CYS A 88 17.44 1.38 -9.29
N LYS A 89 16.86 0.18 -9.25
CA LYS A 89 16.08 -0.40 -10.37
C LYS A 89 14.87 -1.14 -9.79
N ILE A 90 13.77 -1.21 -10.54
CA ILE A 90 12.61 -1.99 -10.11
C ILE A 90 13.01 -3.47 -9.95
N LYS A 91 13.82 -4.02 -10.86
CA LYS A 91 14.32 -5.41 -10.78
C LYS A 91 14.95 -5.75 -9.40
N GLY A 92 15.44 -4.74 -8.66
CA GLY A 92 15.93 -4.91 -7.30
C GLY A 92 14.90 -5.50 -6.32
N PHE A 93 13.61 -5.58 -6.66
CA PHE A 93 12.58 -6.19 -5.80
C PHE A 93 12.92 -7.61 -5.35
N GLN A 94 13.76 -8.36 -6.07
CA GLN A 94 14.19 -9.72 -5.70
C GLN A 94 15.25 -9.77 -4.59
N ARG A 95 15.85 -8.61 -4.26
CA ARG A 95 17.03 -8.51 -3.38
C ARG A 95 16.64 -8.18 -1.95
N HIS A 96 15.69 -8.93 -1.41
CA HIS A 96 15.10 -8.68 -0.09
C HIS A 96 15.32 -9.85 0.87
N HIS A 97 16.11 -10.86 0.53
CA HIS A 97 16.40 -11.98 1.44
C HIS A 97 17.83 -11.91 1.96
N THR A 98 18.04 -12.44 3.17
CA THR A 98 19.38 -12.52 3.78
C THR A 98 19.69 -13.92 4.28
N GLY A 99 20.98 -14.26 4.33
CA GLY A 99 21.49 -15.58 4.72
C GLY A 99 22.18 -16.34 3.58
N ASP A 100 22.87 -17.42 3.93
CA ASP A 100 23.75 -18.16 3.02
C ASP A 100 23.02 -18.72 1.79
N ASN A 101 21.78 -19.18 1.97
CA ASN A 101 20.95 -19.73 0.89
C ASN A 101 20.49 -18.68 -0.13
N TYR A 102 20.65 -17.39 0.17
CA TYR A 102 20.19 -16.26 -0.64
C TYR A 102 21.35 -15.36 -1.09
N LYS A 103 22.59 -15.85 -1.03
CA LYS A 103 23.77 -15.08 -1.44
C LYS A 103 23.62 -14.61 -2.90
N GLY A 104 23.69 -13.29 -3.11
CA GLY A 104 23.42 -12.64 -4.41
C GLY A 104 22.04 -11.99 -4.52
N TYR A 105 21.16 -12.23 -3.55
CA TYR A 105 19.82 -11.63 -3.42
C TYR A 105 19.69 -10.81 -2.14
N TRP A 106 20.83 -10.34 -1.61
CA TRP A 106 20.86 -9.46 -0.45
C TRP A 106 20.61 -8.01 -0.87
N PRO A 107 20.03 -7.18 0.00
CA PRO A 107 19.91 -5.76 -0.23
C PRO A 107 21.27 -5.11 -0.54
N GLU A 108 21.36 -4.43 -1.68
CA GLU A 108 22.55 -3.68 -2.10
C GLU A 108 22.36 -2.17 -1.94
N ASN A 109 21.11 -1.71 -1.92
CA ASN A 109 20.74 -0.31 -1.72
C ASN A 109 19.58 -0.17 -0.72
N TRP A 110 19.34 1.07 -0.26
CA TRP A 110 18.39 1.35 0.81
C TRP A 110 16.93 1.08 0.45
N ILE A 111 16.57 1.10 -0.84
CA ILE A 111 15.22 0.74 -1.29
C ILE A 111 15.02 -0.77 -1.13
N GLU A 112 15.99 -1.57 -1.56
CA GLU A 112 15.98 -3.03 -1.37
C GLU A 112 15.96 -3.40 0.13
N GLU A 113 16.65 -2.62 0.98
CA GLU A 113 16.57 -2.79 2.43
C GLU A 113 15.18 -2.46 2.98
N ILE A 114 14.49 -1.43 2.46
CA ILE A 114 13.09 -1.17 2.81
C ILE A 114 12.19 -2.35 2.44
N ILE A 115 12.39 -2.98 1.28
CA ILE A 115 11.63 -4.19 0.90
C ILE A 115 11.92 -5.32 1.89
N ASN A 116 13.19 -5.56 2.24
CA ASN A 116 13.59 -6.57 3.23
C ASN A 116 12.94 -6.31 4.60
N LEU A 117 12.96 -5.07 5.10
CA LEU A 117 12.35 -4.71 6.38
C LEU A 117 10.84 -4.92 6.35
N SER A 118 10.20 -4.58 5.23
CA SER A 118 8.75 -4.73 5.03
C SER A 118 8.33 -6.20 5.01
N ASP A 119 9.01 -7.05 4.24
CA ASP A 119 8.78 -8.50 4.18
C ASP A 119 8.94 -9.14 5.57
N ASN A 120 10.02 -8.79 6.29
CA ASN A 120 10.24 -9.28 7.65
C ASN A 120 9.16 -8.80 8.62
N LYS A 121 8.72 -7.54 8.49
CA LYS A 121 7.69 -6.96 9.34
C LYS A 121 6.37 -7.70 9.17
N ASP A 122 5.93 -7.86 7.93
CA ASP A 122 4.69 -8.54 7.61
C ASP A 122 4.72 -10.02 8.04
N SER A 123 5.78 -10.74 7.64
CA SER A 123 6.04 -12.11 8.08
C SER A 123 6.00 -12.27 9.61
N SER A 124 6.49 -11.29 10.37
CA SER A 124 6.49 -11.37 11.83
C SER A 124 5.11 -11.27 12.46
N GLU A 125 4.22 -10.44 11.90
CA GLU A 125 2.84 -10.28 12.36
C GLU A 125 2.01 -11.53 12.00
N ASP A 126 2.27 -12.11 10.83
CA ASP A 126 1.55 -13.25 10.26
C ASP A 126 1.85 -14.60 10.94
N ARG A 127 3.10 -14.83 11.33
CA ARG A 127 3.56 -16.17 11.74
C ARG A 127 3.01 -16.66 13.06
N GLY A 128 2.52 -15.77 13.93
CA GLY A 128 1.94 -16.11 15.23
C GLY A 128 2.68 -17.25 15.95
N LYS A 129 1.95 -18.33 16.27
CA LYS A 129 2.50 -19.59 16.82
C LYS A 129 2.46 -20.76 15.82
N ALA A 130 2.46 -20.46 14.52
CA ALA A 130 2.31 -21.48 13.48
C ALA A 130 3.45 -22.51 13.51
N ALA A 131 3.07 -23.78 13.40
CA ALA A 131 3.98 -24.92 13.47
C ALA A 131 3.70 -25.86 12.28
N ASN A 132 4.65 -26.76 12.00
CA ASN A 132 4.63 -27.77 10.93
C ASN A 132 4.36 -27.24 9.51
N GLN A 133 5.28 -27.50 8.58
CA GLN A 133 5.09 -27.15 7.17
C GLN A 133 3.99 -28.01 6.53
N GLN A 134 3.15 -27.37 5.72
CA GLN A 134 2.05 -27.92 4.94
C GLN A 134 1.92 -27.13 3.63
N ASP A 135 2.69 -27.53 2.63
CA ASP A 135 2.81 -26.77 1.38
C ASP A 135 1.61 -26.98 0.42
N ASP A 136 0.78 -28.00 0.64
CA ASP A 136 -0.20 -28.50 -0.34
C ASP A 136 -1.61 -27.91 -0.20
N TYR A 137 -1.90 -27.22 0.90
CA TYR A 137 -3.26 -26.80 1.23
C TYR A 137 -3.31 -25.34 1.67
N ILE A 138 -4.33 -24.63 1.21
CA ILE A 138 -4.73 -23.32 1.75
C ILE A 138 -5.85 -23.51 2.76
N ALA A 139 -5.70 -22.89 3.93
CA ALA A 139 -6.74 -22.85 4.94
C ALA A 139 -7.61 -21.60 4.77
N SER A 140 -8.84 -21.64 5.25
CA SER A 140 -9.61 -20.42 5.56
C SER A 140 -9.38 -20.01 7.00
N VAL A 141 -9.74 -18.77 7.34
CA VAL A 141 -9.78 -18.28 8.72
C VAL A 141 -10.64 -19.13 9.67
N PHE A 142 -11.52 -19.98 9.13
CA PHE A 142 -12.35 -20.93 9.88
C PHE A 142 -11.80 -22.37 9.89
N GLY A 143 -10.60 -22.60 9.35
CA GLY A 143 -9.91 -23.90 9.36
C GLY A 143 -10.35 -24.88 8.28
N LYS A 144 -11.15 -24.47 7.29
CA LYS A 144 -11.42 -25.29 6.09
C LYS A 144 -10.19 -25.30 5.20
N GLU A 145 -9.67 -26.49 4.89
CA GLU A 145 -8.49 -26.68 4.03
C GLU A 145 -8.90 -27.10 2.61
N GLU A 146 -8.27 -26.51 1.60
CA GLU A 146 -8.45 -26.84 0.18
C GLU A 146 -7.09 -27.11 -0.46
N GLU A 147 -7.02 -28.15 -1.30
CA GLU A 147 -5.78 -28.54 -1.98
C GLU A 147 -5.44 -27.54 -3.09
N LEU A 148 -4.16 -27.19 -3.21
CA LEU A 148 -3.67 -26.26 -4.22
C LEU A 148 -3.36 -26.96 -5.53
N GLU A 149 -3.87 -26.43 -6.64
CA GLU A 149 -3.53 -26.87 -8.00
C GLU A 149 -2.17 -26.29 -8.45
N LYS A 150 -1.08 -26.71 -7.80
CA LYS A 150 0.27 -26.12 -7.96
C LYS A 150 0.80 -26.20 -9.39
N GLU A 151 0.38 -27.20 -10.16
CA GLU A 151 0.80 -27.43 -11.54
C GLU A 151 0.37 -26.29 -12.47
N ARG A 152 -0.60 -25.45 -12.05
CA ARG A 152 -1.05 -24.29 -12.82
C ARG A 152 -0.24 -23.03 -12.54
N PHE A 153 0.51 -22.95 -11.44
CA PHE A 153 1.12 -21.69 -11.00
C PHE A 153 2.12 -21.11 -11.99
N ASP A 154 2.95 -21.93 -12.64
CA ASP A 154 3.88 -21.45 -13.65
C ASP A 154 3.15 -20.76 -14.83
N LYS A 155 2.05 -21.36 -15.29
CA LYS A 155 1.20 -20.79 -16.35
C LYS A 155 0.46 -19.54 -15.88
N GLU A 156 0.01 -19.50 -14.63
CA GLU A 156 -0.59 -18.29 -14.07
C GLU A 156 0.43 -17.16 -13.92
N ARG A 157 1.70 -17.46 -13.61
CA ARG A 157 2.78 -16.45 -13.57
C ARG A 157 3.10 -15.89 -14.95
N GLU A 158 3.12 -16.71 -15.99
CA GLU A 158 3.26 -16.23 -17.37
C GLU A 158 2.11 -15.28 -17.74
N LYS A 159 0.86 -15.66 -17.46
CA LYS A 159 -0.31 -14.79 -17.68
C LYS A 159 -0.22 -13.50 -16.87
N PHE A 160 0.23 -13.59 -15.61
CA PHE A 160 0.46 -12.43 -14.76
C PHE A 160 1.40 -11.43 -15.42
N TYR A 161 2.54 -11.87 -15.95
CA TYR A 161 3.45 -10.96 -16.66
C TYR A 161 2.81 -10.31 -17.88
N HIS A 162 2.02 -11.04 -18.66
CA HIS A 162 1.31 -10.46 -19.80
C HIS A 162 0.23 -9.44 -19.41
N GLU A 163 -0.44 -9.62 -18.28
CA GLU A 163 -1.42 -8.65 -17.78
C GLU A 163 -0.73 -7.43 -17.15
N LEU A 164 0.31 -7.67 -16.35
CA LEU A 164 1.17 -6.64 -15.74
C LEU A 164 1.75 -5.69 -16.79
N GLN A 165 2.12 -6.22 -17.97
CA GLN A 165 2.68 -5.46 -19.08
C GLN A 165 1.77 -4.28 -19.50
N ARG A 166 0.45 -4.42 -19.39
CA ARG A 166 -0.50 -3.37 -19.79
C ARG A 166 -0.41 -2.13 -18.92
N SER A 167 -0.04 -2.31 -17.65
CA SER A 167 0.12 -1.23 -16.67
C SER A 167 1.56 -0.73 -16.63
N VAL A 168 2.52 -1.64 -16.45
CA VAL A 168 3.96 -1.32 -16.37
C VAL A 168 4.51 -0.78 -17.68
N GLY A 169 4.00 -1.26 -18.83
CA GLY A 169 4.45 -0.79 -20.14
C GLY A 169 4.28 0.72 -20.32
N LYS A 170 3.31 1.36 -19.66
CA LYS A 170 3.13 2.82 -19.76
C LYS A 170 4.24 3.62 -19.05
N LEU A 171 4.99 3.00 -18.13
CA LEU A 171 6.03 3.65 -17.32
C LEU A 171 7.26 4.05 -18.14
N HIS A 172 7.54 3.42 -19.28
CA HIS A 172 8.63 3.84 -20.18
C HIS A 172 8.51 5.31 -20.63
N ARG A 173 7.31 5.91 -20.49
CA ARG A 173 7.07 7.31 -20.87
C ARG A 173 7.63 8.30 -19.84
N LEU A 174 7.90 7.85 -18.61
CA LEU A 174 8.42 8.70 -17.53
C LEU A 174 9.75 9.37 -17.90
N GLU A 175 10.59 8.67 -18.67
CA GLU A 175 11.82 9.21 -19.27
C GLU A 175 11.60 10.51 -20.06
N ARG A 176 10.41 10.66 -20.67
CA ARG A 176 10.11 11.75 -21.62
C ARG A 176 9.16 12.79 -21.04
N GLN A 177 8.17 12.37 -20.26
CA GLN A 177 7.14 13.26 -19.73
C GLN A 177 6.56 12.72 -18.41
N PRO A 178 6.06 13.61 -17.51
CA PRO A 178 5.35 13.17 -16.32
C PRO A 178 4.02 12.50 -16.68
N LEU A 179 3.61 11.52 -15.87
CA LEU A 179 2.24 11.00 -15.90
C LEU A 179 1.31 11.94 -15.13
N SER A 180 0.11 12.13 -15.65
CA SER A 180 -0.97 12.84 -14.95
C SER A 180 -1.42 12.07 -13.70
N LEU A 181 -2.12 12.75 -12.78
CA LEU A 181 -2.69 12.10 -11.59
C LEU A 181 -3.61 10.94 -11.98
N GLY A 182 -4.50 11.12 -12.96
CA GLY A 182 -5.39 10.06 -13.44
C GLY A 182 -4.66 8.86 -14.07
N GLU A 183 -3.50 9.08 -14.69
CA GLU A 183 -2.67 7.96 -15.19
C GLU A 183 -2.02 7.19 -14.03
N TRP A 184 -1.63 7.87 -12.95
CA TRP A 184 -1.14 7.21 -11.73
C TRP A 184 -2.24 6.45 -11.00
N GLU A 185 -3.46 7.01 -10.93
CA GLU A 185 -4.63 6.32 -10.38
C GLU A 185 -4.95 5.05 -11.17
N GLU A 186 -5.01 5.15 -12.50
CA GLU A 186 -5.24 4.00 -13.38
C GLU A 186 -4.14 2.92 -13.20
N PHE A 187 -2.87 3.35 -13.13
CA PHE A 187 -1.75 2.46 -12.87
C PHE A 187 -1.92 1.75 -11.52
N HIS A 188 -2.14 2.50 -10.44
CA HIS A 188 -2.25 1.98 -9.08
C HIS A 188 -3.40 0.96 -8.96
N THR A 189 -4.59 1.32 -9.45
CA THR A 189 -5.77 0.44 -9.43
C THR A 189 -5.51 -0.85 -10.21
N LYS A 190 -4.99 -0.76 -11.44
CA LYS A 190 -4.74 -1.95 -12.26
C LYS A 190 -3.67 -2.86 -11.69
N ILE A 191 -2.62 -2.31 -11.07
CA ILE A 191 -1.60 -3.13 -10.41
C ILE A 191 -2.24 -3.91 -9.25
N LYS A 192 -2.99 -3.25 -8.37
CA LYS A 192 -3.70 -3.90 -7.24
C LYS A 192 -4.67 -5.00 -7.71
N GLU A 193 -5.44 -4.73 -8.76
CA GLU A 193 -6.34 -5.72 -9.36
C GLU A 193 -5.58 -6.92 -9.94
N THR A 194 -4.47 -6.67 -10.62
CA THR A 194 -3.65 -7.72 -11.24
C THR A 194 -3.03 -8.62 -10.16
N ILE A 195 -2.39 -8.04 -9.12
CA ILE A 195 -1.80 -8.85 -8.05
C ILE A 195 -2.88 -9.62 -7.28
N ARG A 196 -4.04 -9.00 -6.99
CA ARG A 196 -5.15 -9.70 -6.33
C ARG A 196 -5.63 -10.91 -7.13
N LYS A 197 -5.85 -10.72 -8.42
CA LYS A 197 -6.31 -11.78 -9.32
C LYS A 197 -5.39 -13.01 -9.33
N TYR A 198 -4.08 -12.79 -9.37
CA TYR A 198 -3.11 -13.87 -9.54
C TYR A 198 -2.56 -14.42 -8.22
N PHE A 199 -2.38 -13.57 -7.21
CA PHE A 199 -1.70 -13.95 -5.97
C PHE A 199 -2.66 -14.47 -4.89
N SER A 200 -3.96 -14.23 -4.99
CA SER A 200 -4.94 -14.77 -4.02
C SER A 200 -5.13 -16.29 -4.10
N ASN A 201 -4.63 -16.95 -5.16
CA ASN A 201 -4.78 -18.41 -5.36
C ASN A 201 -3.55 -19.21 -4.92
N THR A 202 -2.61 -18.59 -4.21
CA THR A 202 -1.33 -19.19 -3.81
C THR A 202 -0.96 -18.74 -2.41
N LEU A 203 -0.21 -19.56 -1.67
CA LEU A 203 0.20 -19.27 -0.30
C LEU A 203 1.37 -18.28 -0.21
N ALA A 204 1.37 -17.44 0.82
CA ALA A 204 2.58 -16.76 1.28
C ALA A 204 3.33 -17.59 2.33
N GLU A 205 2.56 -18.13 3.28
CA GLU A 205 3.02 -18.94 4.41
C GLU A 205 2.55 -20.38 4.23
N THR A 206 3.45 -21.33 4.44
CA THR A 206 3.15 -22.76 4.24
C THR A 206 2.99 -23.52 5.54
N ARG A 207 3.17 -22.90 6.71
CA ARG A 207 2.92 -23.55 8.00
C ARG A 207 1.44 -23.62 8.33
N ARG A 208 1.01 -24.76 8.87
CA ARG A 208 -0.38 -24.95 9.29
C ARG A 208 -0.76 -23.95 10.37
N ALA A 209 -1.99 -23.45 10.31
CA ALA A 209 -2.54 -22.38 11.15
C ALA A 209 -2.07 -20.94 10.82
N ALA A 210 -1.21 -20.77 9.79
CA ALA A 210 -0.95 -19.48 9.15
C ALA A 210 -1.02 -19.57 7.61
N ASN A 211 -1.35 -20.75 7.07
CA ASN A 211 -1.55 -21.00 5.64
C ASN A 211 -2.94 -20.57 5.14
N ASP A 212 -3.63 -19.69 5.87
CA ASP A 212 -4.76 -18.90 5.42
C ASP A 212 -4.33 -17.57 4.78
N ILE A 213 -3.04 -17.26 4.86
CA ILE A 213 -2.44 -16.05 4.30
C ILE A 213 -1.99 -16.32 2.87
N THR A 214 -2.63 -15.61 1.93
CA THR A 214 -2.32 -15.73 0.51
C THR A 214 -1.06 -14.92 0.15
N LEU A 215 -0.46 -15.22 -0.99
CA LEU A 215 0.60 -14.39 -1.56
C LEU A 215 0.11 -12.96 -1.81
N PHE A 216 -1.19 -12.77 -2.09
CA PHE A 216 -1.75 -11.43 -2.26
C PHE A 216 -1.68 -10.66 -0.95
N ASP A 217 -2.14 -11.24 0.16
CA ASP A 217 -2.16 -10.58 1.46
C ASP A 217 -0.75 -10.13 1.85
N HIS A 218 0.21 -11.05 1.77
CA HIS A 218 1.61 -10.81 2.09
C HIS A 218 2.27 -9.78 1.17
N SER A 219 2.05 -9.89 -0.14
CA SER A 219 2.64 -8.95 -1.10
C SER A 219 2.01 -7.57 -0.97
N TYR A 220 0.70 -7.49 -0.77
CA TYR A 220 -0.03 -6.24 -0.60
C TYR A 220 0.41 -5.50 0.68
N MET A 221 0.54 -6.22 1.79
CA MET A 221 1.06 -5.64 3.03
C MET A 221 2.51 -5.21 2.91
N THR A 222 3.38 -6.05 2.33
CA THR A 222 4.79 -5.71 2.07
C THR A 222 4.92 -4.46 1.21
N GLY A 223 4.13 -4.32 0.14
CA GLY A 223 4.08 -3.10 -0.68
C GLY A 223 3.56 -1.89 0.09
N SER A 224 2.55 -2.08 0.95
CA SER A 224 1.97 -1.01 1.78
C SER A 224 2.94 -0.49 2.85
N ILE A 225 3.67 -1.39 3.52
CA ILE A 225 4.72 -1.03 4.47
C ILE A 225 5.88 -0.36 3.72
N SER A 226 6.28 -0.89 2.56
CA SER A 226 7.35 -0.32 1.73
C SER A 226 7.03 1.12 1.31
N LYS A 227 5.79 1.37 0.84
CA LYS A 227 5.25 2.69 0.52
C LYS A 227 5.39 3.64 1.71
N ALA A 228 4.90 3.23 2.87
CA ALA A 228 4.92 4.07 4.06
C ALA A 228 6.35 4.33 4.57
N LEU A 229 7.25 3.34 4.48
CA LEU A 229 8.65 3.49 4.88
C LEU A 229 9.42 4.43 3.94
N VAL A 230 9.26 4.32 2.62
CA VAL A 230 9.90 5.27 1.69
C VAL A 230 9.33 6.67 1.86
N GLY A 231 8.02 6.80 2.05
CA GLY A 231 7.38 8.09 2.34
C GLY A 231 7.93 8.72 3.62
N LYS A 232 8.07 7.93 4.69
CA LYS A 232 8.71 8.36 5.95
C LYS A 232 10.17 8.76 5.76
N ALA A 233 10.91 8.01 4.95
CA ALA A 233 12.31 8.31 4.62
C ALA A 233 12.45 9.71 4.00
N ILE A 234 11.51 10.04 3.11
CA ILE A 234 11.45 11.31 2.38
C ILE A 234 10.99 12.45 3.30
N THR A 235 9.90 12.26 4.07
CA THR A 235 9.34 13.33 4.92
C THR A 235 10.29 13.71 6.05
N ARG A 236 11.00 12.74 6.64
CA ARG A 236 11.98 12.94 7.73
C ARG A 236 13.40 13.24 7.24
N ASN A 237 13.64 13.23 5.93
CA ASN A 237 14.98 13.38 5.34
C ASN A 237 16.03 12.40 5.93
N ASN A 238 15.64 11.16 6.23
CA ASN A 238 16.47 10.19 6.95
C ASN A 238 16.81 8.93 6.13
N ILE A 239 16.86 9.04 4.80
CA ILE A 239 17.27 7.95 3.88
C ILE A 239 18.60 7.30 4.32
N GLU A 240 19.53 8.09 4.85
CA GLU A 240 20.85 7.62 5.29
C GLU A 240 20.75 6.58 6.42
N ARG A 241 19.68 6.57 7.20
CA ARG A 241 19.43 5.57 8.25
C ARG A 241 19.33 4.16 7.67
N PHE A 242 18.59 3.99 6.57
CA PHE A 242 18.46 2.70 5.89
C PHE A 242 19.77 2.29 5.20
N ALA A 243 20.51 3.25 4.64
CA ALA A 243 21.83 2.98 4.09
C ALA A 243 22.83 2.48 5.15
N LEU A 244 22.77 3.02 6.38
CA LEU A 244 23.58 2.57 7.50
C LEU A 244 23.27 1.13 7.93
N GLN A 245 22.01 0.72 7.89
CA GLN A 245 21.61 -0.67 8.19
C GLN A 245 22.31 -1.68 7.27
N ILE A 246 22.42 -1.35 5.97
CA ILE A 246 23.15 -2.18 4.99
C ILE A 246 24.63 -2.29 5.35
N ILE A 247 25.25 -1.16 5.74
CA ILE A 247 26.68 -1.12 6.11
C ILE A 247 26.93 -1.97 7.36
N ARG A 248 26.14 -1.79 8.42
CA ARG A 248 26.26 -2.55 9.67
C ARG A 248 26.07 -4.04 9.44
N ARG A 249 25.07 -4.41 8.65
CA ARG A 249 24.82 -5.81 8.25
C ARG A 249 26.03 -6.42 7.53
N LYS A 250 26.62 -5.70 6.57
CA LYS A 250 27.83 -6.14 5.86
C LYS A 250 29.07 -6.23 6.76
N ALA A 251 29.12 -5.43 7.82
CA ALA A 251 30.19 -5.43 8.81
C ALA A 251 29.98 -6.47 9.94
N GLU A 252 28.89 -7.26 9.89
CA GLU A 252 28.50 -8.21 10.95
C GLU A 252 28.33 -7.53 12.33
N GLU A 253 27.99 -6.24 12.33
CA GLU A 253 27.70 -5.46 13.53
C GLU A 253 26.24 -5.61 13.98
N ASP A 254 25.96 -5.33 15.26
CA ASP A 254 24.59 -5.24 15.76
C ASP A 254 23.80 -4.21 14.94
N PHE A 255 22.71 -4.65 14.32
CA PHE A 255 21.81 -3.82 13.52
C PHE A 255 20.43 -3.74 14.19
N GLU A 256 19.69 -2.66 13.92
CA GLU A 256 18.38 -2.48 14.56
C GLU A 256 17.37 -3.47 14.01
N HIS A 257 16.57 -4.07 14.90
CA HIS A 257 15.48 -4.96 14.54
C HIS A 257 14.45 -4.23 13.68
N PHE A 258 13.85 -4.89 12.68
CA PHE A 258 12.94 -4.22 11.72
C PHE A 258 11.78 -3.48 12.41
N GLU A 259 11.30 -3.97 13.56
CA GLU A 259 10.27 -3.31 14.38
C GLU A 259 10.63 -1.89 14.83
N ALA A 260 11.92 -1.58 14.97
CA ALA A 260 12.39 -0.25 15.37
C ALA A 260 12.35 0.77 14.23
N GLU A 261 12.36 0.29 12.97
CA GLU A 261 12.32 1.13 11.76
C GLU A 261 10.89 1.22 11.19
N CYS A 262 10.06 0.22 11.47
CA CYS A 262 8.67 0.08 11.01
C CYS A 262 7.63 0.74 11.91
N ASP A 263 8.00 1.78 12.66
CA ASP A 263 7.06 2.62 13.39
C ASP A 263 6.26 3.51 12.42
N LEU A 264 5.04 3.04 12.12
CA LEU A 264 4.08 3.59 11.16
C LEU A 264 2.78 3.98 11.87
N GLU A 265 1.85 4.64 11.18
CA GLU A 265 0.61 5.17 11.78
C GLU A 265 -0.64 4.59 11.11
N TRP A 266 -1.69 4.30 11.90
CA TRP A 266 -3.03 4.05 11.38
C TRP A 266 -3.79 5.36 11.17
N LEU A 267 -4.41 5.54 10.01
CA LEU A 267 -5.43 6.55 9.75
C LEU A 267 -6.76 5.86 9.49
N ILE A 268 -7.80 6.22 10.22
CA ILE A 268 -9.14 5.63 10.10
C ILE A 268 -10.14 6.72 9.71
N VAL A 269 -10.95 6.41 8.71
CA VAL A 269 -12.14 7.18 8.34
C VAL A 269 -13.36 6.30 8.63
N SER A 270 -14.14 6.69 9.63
CA SER A 270 -15.37 5.99 10.03
C SER A 270 -16.59 6.86 9.78
N PHE A 271 -17.69 6.26 9.33
CA PHE A 271 -18.96 6.92 9.08
C PHE A 271 -20.10 5.90 9.24
N ASP A 272 -21.34 6.37 9.46
CA ASP A 272 -22.52 5.50 9.57
C ASP A 272 -23.03 5.05 8.19
N GLY A 273 -22.21 4.27 7.47
CA GLY A 273 -22.50 3.81 6.12
C GLY A 273 -23.70 2.88 6.05
N LEU A 274 -23.80 1.91 6.97
CA LEU A 274 -24.96 1.04 7.09
C LEU A 274 -26.24 1.82 7.41
N GLY A 275 -26.19 2.75 8.37
CA GLY A 275 -27.32 3.61 8.70
C GLY A 275 -27.75 4.44 7.50
N PHE A 276 -26.80 5.02 6.76
CA PHE A 276 -27.08 5.79 5.55
C PHE A 276 -27.73 4.94 4.45
N ILE A 277 -27.21 3.75 4.13
CA ILE A 277 -27.82 2.86 3.13
C ILE A 277 -29.23 2.46 3.58
N SER A 278 -29.42 2.12 4.85
CA SER A 278 -30.68 1.58 5.39
C SER A 278 -31.87 2.55 5.30
N GLN A 279 -31.61 3.86 5.17
CA GLN A 279 -32.66 4.86 4.96
C GLN A 279 -33.27 4.81 3.55
N GLY A 280 -32.74 3.98 2.64
CA GLY A 280 -33.27 3.82 1.29
C GLY A 280 -34.69 3.25 1.29
N THR A 281 -35.63 3.93 0.62
CA THR A 281 -37.06 3.54 0.61
C THR A 281 -37.43 2.54 -0.48
N ASN A 282 -36.58 2.39 -1.48
CA ASN A 282 -36.77 1.50 -2.63
C ASN A 282 -35.42 1.05 -3.20
N LEU A 283 -35.44 0.10 -4.14
CA LEU A 283 -34.21 -0.47 -4.70
C LEU A 283 -33.30 0.55 -5.41
N LEU A 284 -33.89 1.54 -6.09
CA LEU A 284 -33.11 2.57 -6.79
C LEU A 284 -32.41 3.50 -5.80
N ASP A 285 -33.09 3.86 -4.71
CA ASP A 285 -32.54 4.66 -3.61
C ASP A 285 -31.40 3.91 -2.89
N LEU A 286 -31.61 2.62 -2.56
CA LEU A 286 -30.56 1.76 -2.00
C LEU A 286 -29.33 1.71 -2.92
N ARG A 287 -29.52 1.48 -4.22
CA ARG A 287 -28.41 1.44 -5.18
C ARG A 287 -27.70 2.79 -5.27
N GLY A 288 -28.44 3.90 -5.31
CA GLY A 288 -27.87 5.25 -5.34
C GLY A 288 -27.00 5.53 -4.13
N ARG A 289 -27.49 5.22 -2.91
CA ARG A 289 -26.74 5.39 -1.66
C ARG A 289 -25.49 4.52 -1.59
N THR A 290 -25.58 3.27 -2.04
CA THR A 290 -24.41 2.39 -2.14
C THR A 290 -23.36 2.97 -3.10
N CYS A 291 -23.77 3.47 -4.28
CA CYS A 291 -22.84 4.08 -5.24
C CYS A 291 -22.19 5.36 -4.70
N LEU A 292 -22.90 6.18 -3.91
CA LEU A 292 -22.30 7.34 -3.24
C LEU A 292 -21.21 6.91 -2.25
N ILE A 293 -21.45 5.88 -1.44
CA ILE A 293 -20.43 5.33 -0.54
C ILE A 293 -19.24 4.78 -1.34
N GLU A 294 -19.48 4.04 -2.42
CA GLU A 294 -18.42 3.55 -3.31
C GLU A 294 -17.58 4.72 -3.87
N SER A 295 -18.20 5.81 -4.33
CA SER A 295 -17.49 7.01 -4.83
C SER A 295 -16.61 7.64 -3.76
N ILE A 296 -17.17 7.88 -2.56
CA ILE A 296 -16.43 8.44 -1.42
C ILE A 296 -15.20 7.59 -1.10
N ARG A 297 -15.34 6.26 -1.08
CA ARG A 297 -14.22 5.36 -0.78
C ARG A 297 -13.12 5.46 -1.83
N GLU A 298 -13.47 5.44 -3.11
CA GLU A 298 -12.48 5.51 -4.19
C GLU A 298 -11.80 6.89 -4.25
N GLU A 299 -12.51 7.98 -3.97
CA GLU A 299 -11.92 9.31 -3.88
C GLU A 299 -10.95 9.45 -2.69
N ILE A 300 -11.29 8.90 -1.52
CA ILE A 300 -10.39 8.88 -0.35
C ILE A 300 -9.16 8.01 -0.65
N LYS A 301 -9.33 6.85 -1.28
CA LYS A 301 -8.20 6.00 -1.70
C LYS A 301 -7.33 6.72 -2.73
N SER A 302 -7.90 7.37 -3.74
CA SER A 302 -7.10 8.20 -4.67
C SER A 302 -6.31 9.28 -3.91
N LEU A 303 -6.96 9.98 -2.98
CA LEU A 303 -6.34 11.04 -2.18
C LEU A 303 -5.13 10.53 -1.38
N LEU A 304 -5.27 9.42 -0.66
CA LEU A 304 -4.29 8.92 0.31
C LEU A 304 -3.29 7.89 -0.26
N GLU A 305 -3.65 7.19 -1.32
CA GLU A 305 -2.81 6.14 -1.90
C GLU A 305 -2.02 6.65 -3.11
N VAL A 306 -2.53 7.69 -3.80
CA VAL A 306 -1.97 8.19 -5.07
C VAL A 306 -1.61 9.68 -5.00
N LYS A 307 -2.58 10.57 -4.72
CA LYS A 307 -2.33 12.02 -4.74
C LYS A 307 -1.29 12.43 -3.70
N TYR A 308 -1.55 12.11 -2.45
CA TYR A 308 -0.56 12.16 -1.37
C TYR A 308 -0.32 10.71 -0.99
N PRO A 309 0.70 10.03 -1.53
CA PRO A 309 0.92 8.59 -1.33
C PRO A 309 1.39 8.31 0.11
N LEU A 310 0.47 8.53 1.06
CA LEU A 310 0.63 8.42 2.50
C LEU A 310 0.66 6.96 2.92
N GLY A 311 -0.09 6.10 2.24
CA GLY A 311 -0.27 4.73 2.64
C GLY A 311 -1.28 3.99 1.78
N ASN A 312 -1.74 2.85 2.26
CA ASN A 312 -2.76 2.04 1.59
C ASN A 312 -3.88 1.65 2.54
N CYS A 313 -5.08 1.49 2.00
CA CYS A 313 -6.21 0.91 2.69
C CYS A 313 -5.93 -0.57 2.95
N ILE A 314 -5.78 -0.94 4.21
CA ILE A 314 -5.52 -2.32 4.65
C ILE A 314 -6.84 -3.04 4.98
N TYR A 315 -7.82 -2.29 5.48
CA TYR A 315 -9.12 -2.84 5.83
C TYR A 315 -10.22 -1.86 5.46
N GLU A 316 -11.30 -2.38 4.87
CA GLU A 316 -12.52 -1.64 4.62
C GLU A 316 -13.75 -2.49 4.95
N ASP A 317 -14.78 -1.83 5.49
CA ASP A 317 -16.12 -2.39 5.67
C ASP A 317 -17.18 -1.34 5.31
N GLU A 318 -18.45 -1.62 5.60
CA GLU A 318 -19.56 -0.71 5.30
C GLU A 318 -19.41 0.68 5.94
N ASN A 319 -18.74 0.77 7.08
CA ASN A 319 -18.62 1.96 7.91
C ASN A 319 -17.20 2.54 7.97
N ASN A 320 -16.17 1.78 7.60
CA ASN A 320 -14.79 2.12 7.93
C ASN A 320 -13.85 1.94 6.73
N LEU A 321 -12.88 2.85 6.64
CA LEU A 321 -11.66 2.70 5.86
C LEU A 321 -10.47 2.85 6.81
N CYS A 322 -9.55 1.89 6.78
CA CYS A 322 -8.39 1.86 7.66
C CYS A 322 -7.10 1.79 6.84
N PHE A 323 -6.25 2.81 6.97
CA PHE A 323 -5.04 2.99 6.19
C PHE A 323 -3.79 2.85 7.06
N LEU A 324 -2.82 2.05 6.62
CA LEU A 324 -1.48 2.06 7.20
C LEU A 324 -0.67 3.13 6.48
N THR A 325 -0.15 4.11 7.21
CA THR A 325 0.34 5.38 6.65
C THR A 325 1.71 5.80 7.20
N VAL A 326 2.37 6.68 6.45
CA VAL A 326 3.48 7.51 6.90
C VAL A 326 3.03 8.31 8.12
N PRO A 327 3.81 8.32 9.23
CA PRO A 327 3.52 9.21 10.35
C PRO A 327 3.62 10.68 9.90
N ILE A 328 2.53 11.42 10.08
CA ILE A 328 2.43 12.85 9.71
C ILE A 328 2.13 13.73 10.93
N ASN A 329 2.57 14.98 10.85
CA ASN A 329 2.35 15.96 11.89
C ASN A 329 0.88 16.45 11.93
N GLY A 330 0.56 17.28 12.94
CA GLY A 330 -0.80 17.79 13.14
C GLY A 330 -1.33 18.65 12.00
N GLU A 331 -0.48 19.47 11.39
CA GLU A 331 -0.85 20.36 10.28
C GLU A 331 -1.21 19.55 9.01
N SER A 332 -0.35 18.60 8.64
CA SER A 332 -0.59 17.65 7.55
C SER A 332 -1.88 16.85 7.78
N PHE A 333 -2.10 16.38 9.01
CA PHE A 333 -3.31 15.63 9.36
C PHE A 333 -4.57 16.49 9.28
N ASP A 334 -4.53 17.74 9.76
CA ASP A 334 -5.65 18.68 9.68
C ASP A 334 -5.99 19.00 8.22
N TYR A 335 -5.00 19.19 7.36
CA TYR A 335 -5.21 19.37 5.93
C TYR A 335 -5.89 18.15 5.30
N ILE A 336 -5.42 16.93 5.59
CA ILE A 336 -6.04 15.69 5.08
C ILE A 336 -7.49 15.54 5.55
N LYS A 337 -7.77 15.83 6.83
CA LYS A 337 -9.15 15.84 7.34
C LYS A 337 -10.04 16.78 6.54
N GLU A 338 -9.57 18.00 6.26
CA GLU A 338 -10.31 18.97 5.46
C GLU A 338 -10.58 18.50 4.03
N GLN A 339 -9.62 17.82 3.39
CA GLN A 339 -9.84 17.24 2.06
C GLN A 339 -10.87 16.10 2.10
N ILE A 340 -10.80 15.21 3.09
CA ILE A 340 -11.79 14.14 3.26
C ILE A 340 -13.18 14.73 3.53
N TRP A 341 -13.28 15.77 4.35
CA TRP A 341 -14.53 16.48 4.57
C TRP A 341 -15.13 17.07 3.29
N LYS A 342 -14.30 17.61 2.39
CA LYS A 342 -14.78 18.10 1.09
C LYS A 342 -15.40 16.97 0.27
N ILE A 343 -14.75 15.80 0.19
CA ILE A 343 -15.29 14.62 -0.51
C ILE A 343 -16.68 14.25 0.02
N PHE A 344 -16.84 14.13 1.36
CA PHE A 344 -18.15 13.83 1.95
C PHE A 344 -19.21 14.90 1.67
N ASN A 345 -18.83 16.18 1.65
CA ASN A 345 -19.73 17.28 1.34
C ASN A 345 -20.11 17.36 -0.14
N GLU A 346 -19.21 17.01 -1.05
CA GLU A 346 -19.47 16.97 -2.48
C GLU A 346 -20.45 15.83 -2.82
N GLU A 347 -20.22 14.65 -2.26
CA GLU A 347 -21.02 13.45 -2.54
C GLU A 347 -22.36 13.41 -1.79
N THR A 348 -22.39 13.86 -0.53
CA THR A 348 -23.57 13.66 0.34
C THR A 348 -24.18 14.96 0.85
N LYS A 349 -23.60 16.11 0.50
CA LYS A 349 -23.94 17.43 1.08
C LYS A 349 -23.78 17.51 2.61
N GLY A 350 -23.10 16.55 3.23
CA GLY A 350 -22.95 16.45 4.67
C GLY A 350 -24.09 15.70 5.37
N LEU A 351 -24.79 14.82 4.65
CA LEU A 351 -25.69 13.82 5.25
C LEU A 351 -24.92 12.71 5.97
N LEU A 352 -23.76 12.35 5.43
CA LEU A 352 -22.79 11.49 6.11
C LEU A 352 -21.71 12.34 6.75
N ILE A 353 -21.46 12.11 8.04
CA ILE A 353 -20.45 12.81 8.82
C ILE A 353 -19.32 11.84 9.13
N PRO A 354 -18.11 12.05 8.57
CA PRO A 354 -16.98 11.20 8.86
C PRO A 354 -16.30 11.58 10.18
N VAL A 355 -15.94 10.57 10.95
CA VAL A 355 -14.99 10.62 12.06
C VAL A 355 -13.64 10.18 11.52
N ILE A 356 -12.64 11.05 11.64
CA ILE A 356 -11.30 10.79 11.12
C ILE A 356 -10.32 10.79 12.30
N LYS A 357 -9.64 9.67 12.52
CA LYS A 357 -8.69 9.49 13.62
C LYS A 357 -7.37 8.96 13.10
N LYS A 358 -6.30 9.21 13.86
CA LYS A 358 -5.01 8.59 13.65
C LYS A 358 -4.45 8.01 14.94
N SER A 359 -3.64 6.97 14.84
CA SER A 359 -2.90 6.44 15.99
C SER A 359 -1.62 7.25 16.25
N PRO A 360 -0.92 7.01 17.37
CA PRO A 360 0.52 7.28 17.45
C PRO A 360 1.31 6.34 16.52
N GLU A 361 2.62 6.52 16.45
CA GLU A 361 3.53 5.58 15.77
C GLU A 361 3.54 4.21 16.46
N LEU A 362 3.42 3.14 15.67
CA LEU A 362 3.14 1.80 16.14
C LEU A 362 4.21 0.81 15.74
N ARG A 363 4.63 -0.02 16.69
CA ARG A 363 5.47 -1.19 16.42
C ARG A 363 4.67 -2.44 16.09
N TYR A 364 3.42 -2.55 16.55
CA TYR A 364 2.51 -3.67 16.31
C TYR A 364 1.18 -3.13 15.81
N TYR A 365 0.65 -3.69 14.73
CA TYR A 365 -0.42 -3.03 13.99
C TYR A 365 -1.83 -3.52 14.39
N GLY A 366 -2.00 -4.83 14.60
CA GLY A 366 -3.34 -5.45 14.70
C GLY A 366 -4.20 -5.00 15.88
N GLU A 367 -3.70 -5.05 17.11
CA GLU A 367 -4.50 -4.72 18.30
C GLU A 367 -4.93 -3.25 18.32
N VAL A 368 -4.04 -2.37 17.88
CA VAL A 368 -4.29 -0.92 17.85
C VAL A 368 -5.34 -0.58 16.80
N LEU A 369 -5.28 -1.22 15.62
CA LEU A 369 -6.30 -1.07 14.58
C LEU A 369 -7.70 -1.38 15.13
N ILE A 370 -7.86 -2.53 15.79
CA ILE A 370 -9.15 -2.98 16.34
C ILE A 370 -9.70 -1.98 17.34
N LYS A 371 -8.84 -1.46 18.24
CA LYS A 371 -9.25 -0.48 19.24
C LYS A 371 -9.67 0.84 18.59
N LEU A 372 -8.81 1.39 17.72
CA LEU A 372 -9.06 2.68 17.07
C LEU A 372 -10.30 2.64 16.18
N LYS A 373 -10.51 1.54 15.43
CA LYS A 373 -11.71 1.32 14.62
C LYS A 373 -12.97 1.35 15.48
N LYS A 374 -13.00 0.57 16.57
CA LYS A 374 -14.17 0.51 17.47
C LYS A 374 -14.51 1.87 18.07
N GLU A 375 -13.49 2.64 18.45
CA GLU A 375 -13.68 4.00 18.99
C GLU A 375 -14.18 4.98 17.94
N ALA A 376 -13.66 4.94 16.72
CA ALA A 376 -14.08 5.81 15.61
C ALA A 376 -15.50 5.47 15.13
N GLU A 377 -15.82 4.18 14.98
CA GLU A 377 -17.12 3.69 14.56
C GLU A 377 -18.22 4.08 15.56
N LYS A 378 -17.97 3.87 16.87
CA LYS A 378 -18.91 4.27 17.93
C LYS A 378 -19.21 5.77 17.91
N GLU A 379 -18.22 6.60 17.65
CA GLU A 379 -18.38 8.05 17.54
C GLU A 379 -19.18 8.43 16.29
N SER A 380 -18.90 7.77 15.15
CA SER A 380 -19.61 8.05 13.90
C SER A 380 -21.10 7.73 13.97
N GLN A 381 -21.49 6.65 14.67
CA GLN A 381 -22.89 6.26 14.84
C GLN A 381 -23.70 7.22 15.73
N GLN A 382 -23.03 8.06 16.53
CA GLN A 382 -23.73 9.05 17.35
C GLN A 382 -24.23 10.24 16.50
N ASN A 383 -23.76 10.38 15.25
CA ASN A 383 -24.21 11.39 14.28
C ASN A 383 -24.34 12.81 14.86
N PHE A 384 -23.46 13.19 15.79
CA PHE A 384 -23.55 14.45 16.50
C PHE A 384 -22.70 15.52 15.82
N ILE A 385 -23.37 16.53 15.24
CA ILE A 385 -22.74 17.81 14.86
C ILE A 385 -22.63 18.64 16.13
N GLY A 386 -21.65 18.33 16.98
CA GLY A 386 -21.34 19.15 18.14
C GLY A 386 -20.55 20.40 17.75
N ASP A 387 -20.50 21.39 18.64
CA ASP A 387 -19.60 22.57 18.55
C ASP A 387 -18.10 22.18 18.41
N THR A 388 -17.77 20.89 18.57
CA THR A 388 -16.43 20.33 18.46
C THR A 388 -16.10 19.72 17.09
N SER A 389 -17.06 19.55 16.18
CA SER A 389 -16.75 19.08 14.82
C SER A 389 -16.44 20.28 13.93
N ASN A 390 -15.18 20.44 13.54
CA ASN A 390 -14.78 21.41 12.50
C ASN A 390 -15.40 21.10 11.12
N PHE A 391 -16.05 19.94 10.97
CA PHE A 391 -16.85 19.61 9.80
C PHE A 391 -18.09 20.50 9.71
N LYS A 392 -18.24 21.22 8.60
CA LYS A 392 -19.43 22.02 8.29
C LYS A 392 -20.20 21.35 7.16
N PRO A 393 -21.34 20.69 7.45
CA PRO A 393 -22.20 20.14 6.43
C PRO A 393 -22.67 21.21 5.45
N LYS A 394 -22.52 20.96 4.15
CA LYS A 394 -22.88 21.91 3.09
C LYS A 394 -24.35 22.33 3.15
N TRP A 395 -25.24 21.41 3.51
CA TRP A 395 -26.68 21.72 3.63
C TRP A 395 -27.00 22.79 4.69
N ILE A 396 -26.17 22.98 5.73
CA ILE A 396 -26.39 24.03 6.75
C ILE A 396 -26.19 25.42 6.14
N GLU A 397 -25.23 25.56 5.23
CA GLU A 397 -24.97 26.83 4.54
C GLU A 397 -26.07 27.11 3.51
N GLU A 398 -26.48 26.08 2.74
CA GLU A 398 -27.56 26.18 1.76
C GLU A 398 -28.92 26.52 2.39
N TRP A 399 -29.15 26.16 3.65
CA TRP A 399 -30.42 26.43 4.35
C TRP A 399 -30.51 27.83 4.96
N ARG A 400 -29.38 28.54 5.10
CA ARG A 400 -29.32 29.92 5.64
C ARG A 400 -29.42 31.00 4.55
N THR A 401 -29.29 30.61 3.29
CA THR A 401 -29.55 31.42 2.09
C THR A 401 -30.95 31.16 1.56
#